data_AF-A0A497KXA8-F1
#
_entry.id   AF-A0A497KXA8-F1
#
_cell.length_a   1.000
_cell.length_b   1.000
_cell.length_c   1.000
_cell.angle_alpha   90.00
_cell.angle_beta   90.00
_cell.angle_gamma   90.00
#
_symmetry.space_group_name_H-M   'P 1'
#
loop_
_entity.id
_entity.type
_entity.pdbx_description
1 polymer ?
#
loop_
_entity_poly.entity_id
_entity_poly.type
_entity_poly.pdbx_seq_one_letter_code
_entity_poly.pdbx_strand_id
1 'polypeptide(L)'
;MSVCENLAEIIRKSRYKTWKVSDTPQKCVIHFLHPSVKPEDVGLFSAVVYDKERNRLETTVRRRVKNYKELYLDYCCENSDMKCRPHIWIEKEDSEIKNVELSIEAKFTKKPLDSFKRLLDDML
;
A
#
# COMPACT_ATOMS: atom_id res chain seq x y z
N MET A 1 -12.42 -19.07 4.25
CA MET A 1 -11.37 -18.22 3.67
C MET A 1 -10.63 -17.55 4.82
N SER A 2 -9.32 -17.70 4.90
CA SER A 2 -8.52 -17.04 5.94
C SER A 2 -8.47 -15.53 5.68
N VAL A 3 -8.20 -14.73 6.71
CA VAL A 3 -8.00 -13.28 6.52
C VAL A 3 -6.84 -12.98 5.57
N CYS A 4 -5.82 -13.85 5.52
CA CYS A 4 -4.67 -13.68 4.63
C CYS A 4 -5.02 -13.98 3.17
N GLU A 5 -5.84 -15.00 2.92
CA GLU A 5 -6.41 -15.28 1.60
C GLU A 5 -7.27 -14.13 1.11
N ASN A 6 -8.15 -13.59 1.97
CA ASN A 6 -8.99 -12.45 1.65
C ASN A 6 -8.15 -11.20 1.33
N LEU A 7 -7.12 -10.93 2.14
CA LEU A 7 -6.20 -9.80 1.92
C LEU A 7 -5.43 -9.94 0.59
N ALA A 8 -4.97 -11.16 0.26
CA ALA A 8 -4.34 -11.44 -1.03
C ALA A 8 -5.33 -11.25 -2.19
N GLU A 9 -6.59 -11.63 -2.02
CA GLU A 9 -7.63 -11.43 -3.03
C GLU A 9 -7.94 -9.94 -3.25
N ILE A 10 -8.02 -9.13 -2.18
CA ILE A 10 -8.17 -7.66 -2.27
C ILE A 10 -7.05 -7.06 -3.13
N ILE A 11 -5.79 -7.41 -2.83
CA ILE A 11 -4.61 -6.93 -3.57
C ILE A 11 -4.72 -7.26 -5.06
N ARG A 12 -5.06 -8.51 -5.39
CA ARG A 12 -5.19 -8.96 -6.79
C ARG A 12 -6.36 -8.29 -7.51
N LYS A 13 -7.50 -8.09 -6.84
CA LYS A 13 -8.67 -7.41 -7.42
C LYS A 13 -8.40 -5.93 -7.71
N SER A 14 -7.57 -5.28 -6.90
CA SER A 14 -7.05 -3.93 -7.20
C SER A 14 -5.89 -3.95 -8.22
N ARG A 15 -5.69 -5.07 -8.93
CA ARG A 15 -4.73 -5.29 -10.04
C ARG A 15 -3.25 -5.35 -9.63
N TYR A 16 -2.93 -5.29 -8.35
CA TYR A 16 -1.55 -5.45 -7.87
C TYR A 16 -1.10 -6.91 -7.98
N LYS A 17 0.20 -7.12 -8.20
CA LYS A 17 0.80 -8.46 -8.22
C LYS A 17 1.29 -8.84 -6.83
N THR A 18 0.72 -9.88 -6.23
CA THR A 18 1.23 -10.47 -4.99
C THR A 18 2.57 -11.16 -5.25
N TRP A 19 3.58 -10.87 -4.43
CA TRP A 19 4.93 -11.43 -4.56
C TRP A 19 5.22 -12.51 -3.52
N LYS A 20 5.02 -12.19 -2.24
CA LYS A 20 5.26 -13.11 -1.13
C LYS A 20 4.12 -12.99 -0.15
N VAL A 21 3.61 -14.13 0.31
CA VAL A 21 2.60 -14.24 1.35
C VAL A 21 3.19 -15.01 2.51
N SER A 22 2.98 -14.56 3.73
CA SER A 22 3.40 -15.24 4.95
C SER A 22 2.27 -15.17 5.95
N ASP A 23 1.66 -16.32 6.22
CA ASP A 23 0.52 -16.46 7.11
C ASP A 23 0.94 -17.18 8.39
N THR A 24 0.95 -16.46 9.51
CA THR A 24 1.24 -17.01 10.84
C THR A 24 -0.02 -16.94 11.71
N PRO A 25 -0.09 -17.65 12.85
CA PRO A 25 -1.25 -17.56 13.74
C PRO A 25 -1.57 -16.12 14.18
N GLN A 26 -0.56 -15.26 14.33
CA GLN A 26 -0.72 -13.88 14.81
C GLN A 26 -0.84 -12.85 13.68
N LYS A 27 -0.20 -13.09 12.53
CA LYS A 27 -0.06 -12.07 11.48
C LYS A 27 -0.21 -12.64 10.08
N CYS A 28 -0.74 -11.81 9.18
CA CYS A 28 -0.59 -12.01 7.74
C CYS A 28 0.31 -10.92 7.18
N VAL A 29 1.34 -11.30 6.43
CA VAL A 29 2.24 -10.37 5.75
C VAL A 29 2.20 -10.64 4.25
N ILE A 30 1.94 -9.61 3.45
CA ILE A 30 1.94 -9.71 2.00
C ILE A 30 2.83 -8.62 1.41
N HIS A 31 3.80 -9.04 0.62
CA HIS A 31 4.55 -8.16 -0.28
C HIS A 31 3.89 -8.18 -1.65
N PHE A 32 3.72 -7.01 -2.25
CA PHE A 32 3.04 -6.86 -3.53
C PHE A 32 3.57 -5.67 -4.33
N LEU A 33 3.25 -5.65 -5.61
CA LEU A 33 3.81 -4.74 -6.61
C LEU A 33 2.70 -4.02 -7.36
N HIS A 34 2.86 -2.71 -7.53
CA HIS A 34 2.01 -1.92 -8.41
C HIS A 34 2.24 -2.34 -9.88
N PRO A 35 1.20 -2.38 -10.74
CA PRO A 35 1.32 -2.84 -12.13
C PRO A 35 2.37 -2.11 -12.97
N SER A 36 2.64 -0.84 -12.64
CA SER A 36 3.64 -0.02 -13.34
C SER A 36 5.08 -0.25 -12.89
N VAL A 37 5.30 -1.07 -11.85
CA VAL A 37 6.61 -1.33 -11.24
C VAL A 37 7.12 -2.66 -11.73
N LYS A 38 8.38 -2.71 -12.18
CA LYS A 38 8.97 -3.96 -12.64
C LYS A 38 9.47 -4.77 -11.44
N PRO A 39 9.45 -6.12 -11.48
CA PRO A 39 9.95 -6.95 -10.39
C PRO A 39 11.41 -6.69 -9.98
N GLU A 40 12.23 -6.16 -10.91
CA GLU A 40 13.62 -5.81 -10.65
C GLU A 40 13.77 -4.56 -9.75
N ASP A 41 12.75 -3.71 -9.66
CA ASP A 41 12.72 -2.50 -8.83
C ASP A 41 12.39 -2.86 -7.36
N VAL A 42 13.27 -3.61 -6.68
CA VAL A 42 13.01 -4.14 -5.32
C VAL A 42 12.66 -3.06 -4.30
N GLY A 43 13.21 -1.84 -4.47
CA GLY A 43 12.90 -0.67 -3.62
C GLY A 43 11.42 -0.21 -3.68
N LEU A 44 10.70 -0.57 -4.74
CA LEU A 44 9.31 -0.16 -4.96
C LEU A 44 8.27 -1.18 -4.52
N PHE A 45 8.69 -2.23 -3.81
CA PHE A 45 7.75 -3.22 -3.29
C PHE A 45 6.87 -2.60 -2.23
N SER A 46 5.57 -2.83 -2.33
CA SER A 46 4.60 -2.51 -1.29
C SER A 46 4.52 -3.67 -0.29
N ALA A 47 4.10 -3.36 0.93
CA ALA A 47 3.91 -4.35 1.97
C ALA A 47 2.65 -4.05 2.78
N VAL A 48 1.98 -5.10 3.22
CA VAL A 48 0.88 -5.02 4.19
C VAL A 48 1.08 -6.07 5.27
N VAL A 49 0.82 -5.66 6.50
CA VAL A 49 0.83 -6.49 7.70
C VAL A 49 -0.52 -6.38 8.38
N TYR A 50 -1.20 -7.50 8.52
CA TYR A 50 -2.44 -7.62 9.29
C TYR A 50 -2.15 -8.29 10.63
N ASP A 51 -2.39 -7.59 11.73
CA ASP A 51 -2.37 -8.13 13.09
C ASP A 51 -3.75 -8.75 13.38
N LYS A 52 -3.81 -10.09 13.45
CA LYS A 52 -5.06 -10.84 13.60
C LYS A 52 -5.66 -10.70 14.98
N GLU A 53 -4.83 -10.52 16.01
CA GLU A 53 -5.27 -10.37 17.40
C GLU A 53 -5.87 -8.99 17.63
N ARG A 54 -5.26 -7.95 17.06
CA ARG A 54 -5.68 -6.55 17.27
C ARG A 54 -6.62 -6.01 16.20
N ASN A 55 -6.93 -6.80 15.17
CA ASN A 55 -7.73 -6.36 14.03
C ASN A 55 -7.19 -5.06 13.41
N ARG A 56 -5.86 -4.99 13.21
CA ARG A 56 -5.14 -3.80 12.73
C ARG A 56 -4.40 -4.11 11.44
N LEU A 57 -4.41 -3.17 10.50
CA LEU A 57 -3.64 -3.25 9.26
C LEU A 57 -2.62 -2.11 9.21
N GLU A 58 -1.37 -2.46 8.92
CA GLU A 58 -0.29 -1.52 8.62
C GLU A 58 0.20 -1.77 7.20
N THR A 59 0.40 -0.73 6.41
CA THR A 59 0.84 -0.88 5.02
C THR A 59 1.71 0.26 4.57
N THR A 60 2.57 -0.03 3.59
CA THR A 60 3.17 0.96 2.72
C THR A 60 2.83 0.59 1.29
N VAL A 61 2.06 1.45 0.62
CA VAL A 61 1.73 1.30 -0.80
C VAL A 61 2.62 2.24 -1.59
N ARG A 62 3.35 1.71 -2.56
CA ARG A 62 4.33 2.44 -3.38
C ARG A 62 3.93 2.40 -4.85
N ARG A 63 4.21 3.50 -5.56
CA ARG A 63 4.01 3.63 -7.00
C ARG A 63 5.03 4.59 -7.60
N ARG A 64 5.50 4.29 -8.82
CA ARG A 64 6.16 5.26 -9.68
C ARG A 64 5.14 6.13 -10.41
N VAL A 65 5.31 7.43 -10.31
CA VAL A 65 4.39 8.43 -10.87
C VAL A 65 5.09 9.13 -12.03
N LYS A 66 4.40 9.29 -13.16
CA LYS A 66 4.92 10.01 -14.33
C LYS A 66 4.41 11.45 -14.42
N ASN A 67 3.21 11.71 -13.89
CA ASN A 67 2.48 12.99 -13.98
C ASN A 67 1.91 13.38 -12.60
N TYR A 68 1.08 14.41 -12.53
CA TYR A 68 0.34 14.76 -11.31
C TYR A 68 -0.63 13.63 -10.90
N LYS A 69 -0.67 13.33 -9.61
CA LYS A 69 -1.60 12.38 -8.98
C LYS A 69 -2.23 13.08 -7.78
N GLU A 70 -3.53 13.26 -7.81
CA GLU A 70 -4.31 13.73 -6.67
C GLU A 70 -4.84 12.52 -5.89
N LEU A 71 -4.80 12.61 -4.56
CA LEU A 71 -5.26 11.54 -3.66
C LEU A 71 -6.30 12.10 -2.69
N TYR A 72 -7.45 11.43 -2.61
CA TYR A 72 -8.55 11.81 -1.73
C TYR A 72 -8.55 10.92 -0.49
N LEU A 73 -7.70 11.27 0.47
CA LEU A 73 -7.41 10.46 1.66
C LEU A 73 -8.41 10.70 2.81
N ASP A 74 -9.70 10.87 2.53
CA ASP A 74 -10.75 11.13 3.53
C ASP A 74 -10.87 10.00 4.57
N TYR A 75 -10.67 8.76 4.13
CA TYR A 75 -10.65 7.55 4.93
C TYR A 75 -9.40 7.41 5.82
N CYS A 76 -8.43 8.33 5.71
CA CYS A 76 -7.21 8.33 6.52
C CYS A 76 -7.37 9.12 7.83
N CYS A 77 -8.58 9.57 8.19
CA CYS A 77 -8.86 10.19 9.48
C CYS A 77 -9.65 9.21 10.38
N GLU A 78 -9.06 8.77 11.49
CA GLU A 78 -9.75 7.98 12.52
C GLU A 78 -9.57 8.68 13.88
N ASN A 79 -10.66 9.05 14.55
CA ASN A 79 -10.65 9.71 15.87
C ASN A 79 -9.79 10.99 15.92
N SER A 80 -9.79 11.77 14.84
CA SER A 80 -8.96 12.97 14.66
C SER A 80 -7.46 12.71 14.51
N ASP A 81 -7.03 11.44 14.39
CA ASP A 81 -5.66 11.09 14.04
C ASP A 81 -5.53 10.84 12.53
N MET A 82 -4.47 11.42 11.95
CA MET A 82 -4.06 11.11 10.59
C MET A 82 -3.38 9.73 10.54
N LYS A 83 -4.04 8.78 9.89
CA LYS A 83 -3.61 7.38 9.78
C LYS A 83 -2.76 7.11 8.55
N CYS A 84 -2.83 7.97 7.54
CA CYS A 84 -2.00 7.87 6.35
C CYS A 84 -0.92 8.95 6.35
N ARG A 85 0.27 8.61 5.87
CA ARG A 85 1.40 9.54 5.74
C ARG A 85 1.90 9.45 4.31
N PRO A 86 1.64 10.47 3.47
CA PRO A 86 2.18 10.52 2.13
C PRO A 86 3.65 10.91 2.17
N HIS A 87 4.45 10.24 1.34
CA HIS A 87 5.84 10.56 1.08
C HIS A 87 6.08 10.59 -0.42
N ILE A 88 6.87 11.55 -0.86
CA ILE A 88 7.29 11.68 -2.25
C ILE A 88 8.82 11.65 -2.26
N TRP A 89 9.37 10.77 -3.06
CA TRP A 89 10.79 10.75 -3.38
C TRP A 89 10.98 11.14 -4.84
N ILE A 90 11.90 12.05 -5.11
CA ILE A 90 12.17 12.57 -6.45
C ILE A 90 13.64 12.35 -6.75
N GLU A 91 13.90 11.55 -7.78
CA GLU A 91 15.22 11.39 -8.36
C GLU A 91 15.44 12.46 -9.43
N LYS A 92 16.56 13.17 -9.32
CA LYS A 92 16.95 14.18 -10.30
C LYS A 92 18.35 13.87 -10.84
N GLU A 93 18.54 14.14 -12.11
CA GLU A 93 19.84 14.14 -12.77
C GLU A 93 19.93 15.41 -13.61
N ASP A 94 21.00 16.18 -13.43
CA ASP A 94 21.23 17.44 -14.14
C ASP A 94 20.04 18.42 -14.15
N SER A 95 19.31 18.49 -13.03
CA SER A 95 18.08 19.29 -12.83
C SER A 95 16.82 18.77 -13.52
N GLU A 96 16.88 17.65 -14.24
CA GLU A 96 15.71 16.97 -14.80
C GLU A 96 15.16 15.93 -13.82
N ILE A 97 13.83 15.85 -13.70
CA ILE A 97 13.16 14.82 -12.89
C ILE A 97 13.18 13.51 -13.67
N LYS A 98 13.91 12.51 -13.16
CA LYS A 98 13.97 11.18 -13.78
C LYS A 98 12.90 10.24 -13.24
N ASN A 99 12.73 10.20 -11.91
CA ASN A 99 11.76 9.36 -11.26
C ASN A 99 11.04 10.11 -10.14
N VAL A 100 9.73 9.88 -10.04
CA VAL A 100 8.94 10.29 -8.88
C VAL A 100 8.31 9.05 -8.29
N GLU A 101 8.57 8.82 -7.01
CA GLU A 101 8.00 7.71 -6.26
C GLU A 101 7.06 8.29 -5.21
N LEU A 102 5.81 7.84 -5.25
CA LEU A 102 4.81 8.15 -4.25
C LEU A 102 4.65 6.93 -3.36
N SER A 103 4.76 7.13 -2.05
CA SER A 103 4.45 6.12 -1.06
C SER A 103 3.47 6.64 -0.02
N ILE A 104 2.50 5.81 0.34
CA ILE A 104 1.58 6.09 1.43
C ILE A 104 1.80 5.04 2.50
N GLU A 105 2.29 5.45 3.66
CA GLU A 105 2.25 4.62 4.86
C GLU A 105 0.88 4.78 5.52
N ALA A 106 0.24 3.69 5.94
CA ALA A 106 -1.06 3.76 6.58
C ALA A 106 -1.22 2.77 7.73
N LYS A 107 -1.97 3.17 8.76
CA LYS A 107 -2.32 2.34 9.92
C LYS A 107 -3.82 2.40 10.19
N PHE A 108 -4.57 1.39 9.74
CA PHE A 108 -6.02 1.33 9.89
C PHE A 108 -6.44 0.43 11.05
N THR A 109 -7.39 0.92 11.85
CA THR A 109 -8.02 0.13 12.92
C THR A 109 -9.54 0.03 12.76
N LYS A 110 -10.16 1.02 12.11
CA LYS A 110 -11.60 1.03 11.82
C LYS A 110 -11.83 0.49 10.42
N LYS A 111 -12.46 -0.68 10.31
CA LYS A 111 -12.69 -1.39 9.03
C LYS A 111 -11.40 -1.49 8.17
N PRO A 112 -10.34 -2.11 8.71
CA PRO A 112 -8.99 -2.05 8.14
C PRO A 112 -8.92 -2.54 6.68
N LEU A 113 -9.69 -3.56 6.31
CA LEU A 113 -9.71 -4.11 4.96
C LEU A 113 -10.37 -3.16 3.95
N ASP A 114 -11.44 -2.47 4.33
CA ASP A 114 -12.15 -1.51 3.47
C ASP A 114 -11.27 -0.29 3.20
N SER A 115 -10.64 0.26 4.24
CA SER A 115 -9.72 1.40 4.14
C SER A 115 -8.49 1.05 3.32
N PHE A 116 -7.95 -0.16 3.49
CA PHE A 116 -6.85 -0.65 2.66
C PHE A 116 -7.24 -0.80 1.19
N LYS A 117 -8.42 -1.38 0.91
CA LYS A 117 -8.93 -1.48 -0.47
C LYS A 117 -9.05 -0.11 -1.13
N ARG A 118 -9.64 0.87 -0.43
CA ARG A 118 -9.70 2.27 -0.91
C ARG A 118 -8.32 2.83 -1.22
N LEU A 119 -7.34 2.59 -0.34
CA LEU A 119 -5.95 3.02 -0.59
C LEU A 119 -5.34 2.39 -1.83
N LEU A 120 -5.57 1.10 -2.08
CA LEU A 120 -5.09 0.45 -3.30
C LEU A 120 -5.77 1.05 -4.54
N ASP A 121 -7.07 1.30 -4.49
CA ASP A 121 -7.83 1.85 -5.61
C ASP A 121 -7.38 3.29 -5.93
N ASP A 122 -7.13 4.12 -4.92
CA ASP A 122 -6.60 5.48 -5.07
C ASP A 122 -5.15 5.47 -5.60
N MET A 123 -4.36 4.46 -5.25
CA MET A 123 -2.96 4.36 -5.63
C MET A 123 -2.75 3.78 -7.04
N LEU A 124 -3.76 3.20 -7.66
CA LEU A 124 -3.71 2.63 -9.03
C LEU A 124 -3.61 3.70 -10.14
#